data_AF-A0A848KUM5-F1
#
_entry.id   AF-A0A848KUM5-F1
#
_cell.length_a   1.000
_cell.length_b   1.000
_cell.length_c   1.000
_cell.angle_alpha   90.00
_cell.angle_beta   90.00
_cell.angle_gamma   90.00
#
_symmetry.space_group_name_H-M   'P 1'
#
loop_
_entity.id
_entity.type
_entity.pdbx_description
1 polymer ?
#
loop_
_entity_poly.entity_id
_entity_poly.type
_entity_poly.pdbx_seq_one_letter_code
_entity_poly.pdbx_strand_id
1 'polypeptide(L)'
;MNSTDPTNVLITVSGPDKPGVTSALMGALAVAQVELLDVEQVVIRGRLTLGVLVTGTDDPEELQDSVEQAMAAGGHVSAGITVHVEVGHDHATSRPSSHAVVVLGSPVTARAFRALASELASQGGNIDAIRGIADYPVTGLELLVSVARDDVAGDAALRKGLSAVAAKHNVDVAVERAGLARRAKRLIVFDVDSTLIQGEVIEMLAAKAGKEAEVAAVTEAAMRGELDFEQSLHQRVKALAGLDESVVDEVAASLQLTPGARTTIRTLHRLGYHCGVVSGGFRQVIDGLAHELELDFVRANTLEIVDGKLTGRVVGEIIDRAAKARSLRTFADEVGVPLEQTIAVGDGANDIDMLTAAGLGIAFNAKPALREIADTALSHPFLDAVLFILGVTRDEIEAADAVDGTLRRVPLE
;
A
#
# COMPACT_ATOMS: atom_id res chain seq x y z
N MET A 1 30.75 -33.01 34.85
CA MET A 1 29.49 -32.27 34.64
C MET A 1 29.32 -32.15 33.13
N ASN A 2 28.75 -33.18 32.50
CA ASN A 2 28.31 -33.09 31.11
C ASN A 2 26.97 -32.37 31.15
N SER A 3 26.96 -31.08 30.82
CA SER A 3 25.73 -30.42 30.40
C SER A 3 25.46 -30.94 29.00
N THR A 4 24.71 -32.03 28.87
CA THR A 4 24.08 -32.39 27.60
C THR A 4 23.00 -31.35 27.40
N ASP A 5 23.26 -30.35 26.56
CA ASP A 5 22.19 -29.44 26.15
C ASP A 5 21.06 -30.29 25.54
N PRO A 6 19.80 -30.04 25.93
CA PRO A 6 18.67 -30.82 25.47
C PRO A 6 18.59 -30.79 23.94
N THR A 7 18.31 -31.96 23.35
CA THR A 7 18.31 -32.12 21.89
C THR A 7 17.07 -31.45 21.30
N ASN A 8 17.28 -30.55 20.35
CA ASN A 8 16.18 -29.96 19.59
C ASN A 8 15.74 -30.89 18.46
N VAL A 9 14.43 -31.01 18.27
CA VAL A 9 13.81 -31.85 17.24
C VAL A 9 12.77 -31.05 16.47
N LEU A 10 12.90 -30.98 15.15
CA LEU A 10 11.91 -30.38 14.27
C LEU A 10 11.00 -31.47 13.69
N ILE A 11 9.70 -31.32 13.89
CA ILE A 11 8.68 -32.24 13.39
C ILE A 11 7.86 -31.50 12.34
N THR A 12 7.88 -31.99 11.11
CA THR A 12 7.12 -31.43 9.99
C THR A 12 6.05 -32.39 9.54
N VAL A 13 4.79 -31.97 9.64
CA VAL A 13 3.61 -32.69 9.20
C VAL A 13 3.08 -32.03 7.92
N SER A 14 2.90 -32.81 6.85
CA SER A 14 2.36 -32.29 5.59
C SER A 14 1.39 -33.25 4.91
N GLY A 15 0.35 -32.74 4.24
CA GLY A 15 -0.65 -33.58 3.57
C GLY A 15 -1.98 -32.87 3.31
N PRO A 16 -3.06 -33.60 2.95
CA PRO A 16 -4.40 -33.06 2.93
C PRO A 16 -4.84 -32.58 4.32
N ASP A 17 -5.39 -31.37 4.38
CA ASP A 17 -5.89 -30.80 5.63
C ASP A 17 -7.07 -31.61 6.18
N LYS A 18 -7.08 -31.81 7.50
CA LYS A 18 -8.08 -32.57 8.25
C LYS A 18 -8.26 -31.99 9.65
N PRO A 19 -9.50 -31.95 10.17
CA PRO A 19 -9.73 -31.67 11.57
C PRO A 19 -8.96 -32.65 12.47
N GLY A 20 -8.37 -32.14 13.55
CA GLY A 20 -7.73 -32.96 14.59
C GLY A 20 -6.24 -33.21 14.40
N VAL A 21 -5.63 -32.90 13.25
CA VAL A 21 -4.19 -33.16 12.98
C VAL A 21 -3.30 -32.49 14.02
N THR A 22 -3.48 -31.19 14.24
CA THR A 22 -2.72 -30.42 15.24
C THR A 22 -2.92 -31.02 16.63
N SER A 23 -4.15 -31.41 16.99
CA SER A 23 -4.44 -32.00 18.29
C SER A 23 -3.78 -33.37 18.49
N ALA A 24 -3.71 -34.20 17.44
CA ALA A 24 -3.08 -35.51 17.49
C ALA A 24 -1.57 -35.38 17.70
N LEU A 25 -0.92 -34.47 16.96
CA LEU A 25 0.50 -34.17 17.14
C LEU A 25 0.77 -33.65 18.56
N MET A 26 0.05 -32.62 19.00
CA MET A 26 0.25 -32.04 20.34
C MET A 26 -0.03 -33.06 21.46
N GLY A 27 -0.96 -33.99 21.25
CA GLY A 27 -1.20 -35.11 22.16
C GLY A 27 0.01 -36.03 22.30
N ALA A 28 0.67 -36.39 21.20
CA ALA A 28 1.88 -37.20 21.23
C ALA A 28 3.04 -36.47 21.93
N LEU A 29 3.24 -35.19 21.62
CA LEU A 29 4.28 -34.36 22.23
C LEU A 29 4.05 -34.18 23.74
N ALA A 30 2.79 -34.01 24.16
CA ALA A 30 2.45 -33.92 25.58
C ALA A 30 2.76 -35.21 26.35
N VAL A 31 2.57 -36.38 25.74
CA VAL A 31 2.95 -37.68 26.35
C VAL A 31 4.46 -37.80 26.50
N ALA A 32 5.21 -37.35 25.49
CA ALA A 32 6.67 -37.33 25.50
C ALA A 32 7.28 -36.26 26.43
N GLN A 33 6.46 -35.39 27.04
CA GLN A 33 6.88 -34.34 27.98
C GLN A 33 7.92 -33.36 27.40
N VAL A 34 7.89 -33.13 26.09
CA VAL A 34 8.77 -32.16 25.42
C VAL A 34 8.24 -30.74 25.57
N GLU A 35 9.14 -29.76 25.49
CA GLU A 35 8.80 -28.34 25.49
C GLU A 35 8.72 -27.82 24.05
N LEU A 36 7.70 -27.00 23.75
CA LEU A 36 7.56 -26.35 22.45
C LEU A 36 8.46 -25.12 22.37
N LEU A 37 9.29 -25.05 21.34
CA LEU A 37 10.12 -23.88 21.02
C LEU A 37 9.47 -22.99 19.97
N ASP A 38 8.86 -23.60 18.95
CA ASP A 38 8.17 -22.89 17.87
C ASP A 38 7.08 -23.76 17.22
N VAL A 39 6.02 -23.12 16.72
CA VAL A 39 4.90 -23.79 16.04
C VAL A 39 4.42 -22.92 14.88
N GLU A 40 4.57 -23.42 13.67
CA GLU A 40 4.07 -22.77 12.45
C GLU A 40 3.11 -23.68 11.70
N GLN A 41 1.94 -23.16 11.33
CA GLN A 41 0.95 -23.89 10.55
C GLN A 41 0.38 -23.04 9.42
N VAL A 42 0.30 -23.63 8.22
CA VAL A 42 -0.37 -23.03 7.08
C VAL A 42 -1.23 -24.05 6.35
N VAL A 43 -2.42 -23.62 5.89
CA VAL A 43 -3.29 -24.41 5.02
C VAL A 43 -3.52 -23.67 3.72
N ILE A 44 -3.06 -24.24 2.61
CA ILE A 44 -3.21 -23.66 1.27
C ILE A 44 -4.07 -24.60 0.43
N ARG A 45 -5.29 -24.17 0.07
CA ARG A 45 -6.22 -24.93 -0.79
C ARG A 45 -6.43 -26.38 -0.30
N GLY A 46 -6.57 -26.56 1.02
CA GLY A 46 -6.78 -27.86 1.65
C GLY A 46 -5.54 -28.73 1.77
N ARG A 47 -4.34 -28.16 1.63
CA ARG A 47 -3.05 -28.79 1.96
C ARG A 47 -2.48 -28.15 3.20
N LEU A 48 -2.22 -28.95 4.22
CA LEU A 48 -1.63 -28.55 5.49
C LEU A 48 -0.12 -28.74 5.44
N THR A 49 0.61 -27.77 5.99
CA THR A 49 1.98 -27.91 6.48
C THR A 49 2.01 -27.39 7.93
N LEU A 50 2.48 -28.22 8.86
CA LEU A 50 2.61 -27.91 10.29
C LEU A 50 4.04 -28.26 10.74
N GLY A 51 4.83 -27.25 11.07
CA GLY A 51 6.15 -27.38 11.66
C GLY A 51 6.09 -27.17 13.17
N VAL A 52 6.70 -28.05 13.95
CA VAL A 52 6.79 -27.95 15.40
C VAL A 52 8.22 -28.22 15.82
N LEU A 53 8.88 -27.21 16.38
CA LEU A 53 10.20 -27.33 16.96
C LEU A 53 10.05 -27.59 18.46
N VAL A 54 10.67 -28.65 18.95
CA VAL A 54 10.63 -29.04 20.37
C VAL A 54 12.01 -29.24 20.95
N THR A 55 12.12 -29.21 22.28
CA THR A 55 13.32 -29.55 23.03
C THR A 55 12.98 -30.42 24.24
N GLY A 56 14.01 -30.98 24.88
CA GLY A 56 13.87 -31.76 26.10
C GLY A 56 13.64 -33.26 25.89
N THR A 57 13.90 -33.78 24.68
CA THR A 57 13.98 -35.23 24.47
C THR A 57 15.42 -35.73 24.53
N ASP A 58 15.62 -36.82 25.28
CA ASP A 58 16.86 -37.60 25.30
C ASP A 58 16.82 -38.74 24.28
N ASP A 59 15.64 -39.04 23.70
CA ASP A 59 15.41 -40.10 22.71
C ASP A 59 14.55 -39.58 21.54
N PRO A 60 15.18 -39.02 20.49
CA PRO A 60 14.48 -38.54 19.31
C PRO A 60 13.80 -39.64 18.48
N GLU A 61 14.29 -40.89 18.54
CA GLU A 61 13.69 -42.01 17.81
C GLU A 61 12.36 -42.42 18.45
N GLU A 62 12.31 -42.52 19.79
CA GLU A 62 11.07 -42.77 20.53
C GLU A 62 10.01 -41.67 20.30
N LEU A 63 10.46 -40.42 20.22
CA LEU A 63 9.60 -39.28 19.91
C LEU A 63 9.00 -39.40 18.50
N GLN A 64 9.80 -39.78 17.50
CA GLN A 64 9.33 -40.00 16.14
C GLN A 64 8.27 -41.11 16.10
N ASP A 65 8.55 -42.26 16.70
CA ASP A 65 7.63 -43.40 16.74
C ASP A 65 6.29 -43.03 17.41
N SER A 66 6.37 -42.28 18.52
CA SER A 66 5.18 -41.81 19.25
C SER A 66 4.30 -40.90 18.39
N VAL A 67 4.92 -39.99 17.65
CA VAL A 67 4.21 -39.07 16.73
C VAL A 67 3.59 -39.84 15.57
N GLU A 68 4.34 -40.73 14.92
CA GLU A 68 3.85 -41.54 13.81
C GLU A 68 2.68 -42.42 14.25
N GLN A 69 2.76 -43.04 15.43
CA GLN A 69 1.70 -43.86 15.99
C GLN A 69 0.44 -43.05 16.30
N ALA A 70 0.57 -41.86 16.91
CA ALA A 70 -0.58 -40.99 17.18
C ALA A 70 -1.26 -40.54 15.89
N MET A 71 -0.47 -40.19 14.88
CA MET A 71 -0.97 -39.78 13.56
C MET A 71 -1.64 -40.94 12.82
N ALA A 72 -1.12 -42.16 12.95
CA ALA A 72 -1.75 -43.36 12.40
C ALA A 72 -3.06 -43.71 13.13
N ALA A 73 -3.08 -43.64 14.47
CA ALA A 73 -4.26 -43.92 15.28
C ALA A 73 -5.41 -42.94 15.01
N GLY A 74 -5.09 -41.67 14.73
CA GLY A 74 -6.05 -40.65 14.28
C GLY A 74 -6.54 -40.83 12.83
N GLY A 75 -6.02 -41.83 12.09
CA GLY A 75 -6.33 -42.04 10.68
C GLY A 75 -5.74 -40.97 9.76
N HIS A 76 -4.77 -40.19 10.23
CA HIS A 76 -4.17 -39.10 9.46
C HIS A 76 -3.17 -39.64 8.42
N VAL A 77 -2.37 -40.64 8.77
CA VAL A 77 -1.43 -41.29 7.83
C VAL A 77 -2.17 -41.96 6.67
N SER A 78 -3.25 -42.69 6.97
CA SER A 78 -4.10 -43.30 5.93
C SER A 78 -4.86 -42.27 5.08
N ALA A 79 -5.04 -41.05 5.58
CA ALA A 79 -5.58 -39.91 4.84
C ALA A 79 -4.53 -39.18 3.97
N GLY A 80 -3.29 -39.67 3.92
CA GLY A 80 -2.22 -39.13 3.09
C GLY A 80 -1.38 -38.04 3.75
N ILE A 81 -1.38 -37.96 5.08
CA ILE A 81 -0.47 -37.10 5.84
C ILE A 81 0.86 -37.82 6.08
N THR A 82 1.95 -37.11 5.84
CA THR A 82 3.32 -37.55 6.09
C THR A 82 3.94 -36.78 7.25
N VAL A 83 4.75 -37.46 8.05
CA VAL A 83 5.53 -36.88 9.16
C VAL A 83 7.00 -36.99 8.79
N HIS A 84 7.77 -35.93 9.03
CA HIS A 84 9.21 -35.89 8.89
C HIS A 84 9.82 -35.35 10.18
N VAL A 85 10.88 -35.98 10.67
CA VAL A 85 11.54 -35.63 11.94
C VAL A 85 13.02 -35.37 11.66
N GLU A 86 13.52 -34.21 12.12
CA GLU A 86 14.92 -33.81 12.02
C GLU A 86 15.50 -33.52 13.41
N VAL A 87 16.67 -34.09 13.70
CA VAL A 87 17.34 -33.99 15.01
C VAL A 87 18.49 -32.98 14.93
N GLY A 88 18.68 -32.19 15.98
CA GLY A 88 19.78 -31.22 16.06
C GLY A 88 19.53 -29.94 15.27
N HIS A 89 18.25 -29.57 15.11
CA HIS A 89 17.87 -28.34 14.44
C HIS A 89 18.18 -27.12 15.32
N ASP A 90 18.91 -26.14 14.78
CA ASP A 90 19.20 -24.90 15.51
C ASP A 90 17.90 -24.14 15.79
N HIS A 91 17.77 -23.58 16.99
CA HIS A 91 16.73 -22.58 17.31
C HIS A 91 17.07 -21.21 16.66
N ALA A 92 17.55 -21.22 15.42
CA ALA A 92 17.65 -19.99 14.65
C ALA A 92 16.22 -19.58 14.30
N THR A 93 15.63 -18.67 15.08
CA THR A 93 14.34 -18.06 14.75
C THR A 93 14.38 -17.61 13.30
N SER A 94 13.40 -18.02 12.49
CA SER A 94 13.24 -17.53 11.12
C SER A 94 13.44 -16.02 11.13
N ARG A 95 14.43 -15.53 10.38
CA ARG A 95 14.67 -14.09 10.32
C ARG A 95 13.42 -13.46 9.73
N PRO A 96 12.88 -12.39 10.33
CA PRO A 96 11.74 -11.71 9.74
C PRO A 96 12.12 -11.26 8.33
N SER A 97 11.19 -11.38 7.40
CA SER A 97 11.37 -10.86 6.04
C SER A 97 11.80 -9.40 6.12
N SER A 98 12.79 -9.03 5.31
CA SER A 98 13.28 -7.64 5.31
C SER A 98 12.34 -6.71 4.57
N HIS A 99 11.62 -7.21 3.55
CA HIS A 99 10.74 -6.41 2.70
C HIS A 99 9.40 -7.09 2.45
N ALA A 100 8.41 -6.27 2.13
CA ALA A 100 7.16 -6.67 1.50
C ALA A 100 7.14 -6.08 0.09
N VAL A 101 6.90 -6.94 -0.90
CA VAL A 101 6.72 -6.57 -2.29
C VAL A 101 5.26 -6.80 -2.66
N VAL A 102 4.55 -5.72 -2.96
CA VAL A 102 3.16 -5.78 -3.42
C VAL A 102 3.14 -5.70 -4.94
N VAL A 103 2.46 -6.63 -5.60
CA VAL A 103 2.29 -6.69 -7.05
C VAL A 103 0.81 -6.53 -7.37
N LEU A 104 0.47 -5.48 -8.11
CA LEU A 104 -0.91 -5.21 -8.55
C LEU A 104 -1.00 -5.27 -10.07
N GLY A 105 -2.11 -5.80 -10.59
CA GLY A 105 -2.32 -5.87 -12.03
C GLY A 105 -3.75 -6.27 -12.40
N SER A 106 -4.14 -5.95 -13.63
CA SER A 106 -5.41 -6.38 -14.23
C SER A 106 -5.18 -6.86 -15.67
N PRO A 107 -4.67 -8.09 -15.88
CA PRO A 107 -4.32 -9.12 -14.88
C PRO A 107 -2.83 -9.11 -14.46
N VAL A 108 -2.50 -9.75 -13.33
CA VAL A 108 -1.13 -10.18 -13.03
C VAL A 108 -0.83 -11.48 -13.77
N THR A 109 -0.07 -11.41 -14.87
CA THR A 109 0.25 -12.59 -15.69
C THR A 109 1.36 -13.45 -15.07
N ALA A 110 1.36 -14.76 -15.33
CA ALA A 110 2.46 -15.65 -14.94
C ALA A 110 3.81 -15.21 -15.51
N ARG A 111 3.82 -14.58 -16.69
CA ARG A 111 5.02 -14.00 -17.31
C ARG A 111 5.55 -12.82 -16.49
N ALA A 112 4.67 -11.93 -16.03
CA ALA A 112 5.04 -10.81 -15.16
C ALA A 112 5.60 -11.32 -13.83
N PHE A 113 4.88 -12.25 -13.18
CA PHE A 113 5.30 -12.84 -11.90
C PHE A 113 6.66 -13.54 -12.00
N ARG A 114 6.89 -14.34 -13.05
CA ARG A 114 8.19 -14.97 -13.31
C ARG A 114 9.31 -13.93 -13.44
N ALA A 115 9.07 -12.83 -14.16
CA ALA A 115 10.08 -11.80 -14.37
C ALA A 115 10.45 -11.11 -13.06
N LEU A 116 9.45 -10.79 -12.22
CA LEU A 116 9.67 -10.22 -10.88
C LEU A 116 10.44 -11.17 -9.97
N ALA A 117 10.03 -12.45 -9.92
CA ALA A 117 10.73 -13.45 -9.11
C ALA A 117 12.18 -13.68 -9.60
N SER A 118 12.41 -13.63 -10.91
CA SER A 118 13.76 -13.76 -11.49
C SER A 118 14.64 -12.55 -11.15
N GLU A 119 14.07 -11.35 -11.13
CA GLU A 119 14.79 -10.13 -10.74
C GLU A 119 15.11 -10.12 -9.25
N LEU A 120 14.16 -10.49 -8.40
CA LEU A 120 14.40 -10.65 -6.96
C LEU A 120 15.55 -11.66 -6.70
N ALA A 121 15.52 -12.81 -7.37
CA ALA A 121 16.56 -13.82 -7.26
C ALA A 121 17.93 -13.33 -7.78
N SER A 122 17.96 -12.52 -8.85
CA SER A 122 19.21 -11.96 -9.40
C SER A 122 19.93 -11.04 -8.41
N GLN A 123 19.17 -10.42 -7.50
CA GLN A 123 19.68 -9.59 -6.42
C GLN A 123 19.93 -10.36 -5.11
N GLY A 124 19.86 -11.70 -5.14
CA GLY A 124 20.06 -12.56 -3.97
C GLY A 124 18.91 -12.53 -2.97
N GLY A 125 17.70 -12.17 -3.42
CA GLY A 125 16.49 -12.21 -2.63
C GLY A 125 15.83 -13.59 -2.61
N ASN A 126 15.31 -13.98 -1.45
CA ASN A 126 14.43 -15.14 -1.28
C ASN A 126 12.98 -14.68 -1.08
N ILE A 127 12.02 -15.47 -1.56
CA ILE A 127 10.60 -15.27 -1.26
C ILE A 127 10.26 -16.16 -0.07
N ASP A 128 9.91 -15.55 1.05
CA ASP A 128 9.61 -16.24 2.30
C ASP A 128 8.13 -16.66 2.33
N ALA A 129 7.24 -15.80 1.81
CA ALA A 129 5.82 -16.09 1.70
C ALA A 129 5.18 -15.35 0.51
N ILE A 130 4.09 -15.92 -0.02
CA ILE A 130 3.24 -15.27 -1.02
C ILE A 130 1.79 -15.41 -0.58
N ARG A 131 1.03 -14.32 -0.62
CA ARG A 131 -0.43 -14.35 -0.42
C ARG A 131 -1.17 -13.46 -1.40
N GLY A 132 -2.41 -13.84 -1.70
CA GLY A 132 -3.35 -12.95 -2.37
C GLY A 132 -3.86 -11.91 -1.38
N ILE A 133 -3.87 -10.64 -1.79
CA ILE A 133 -4.35 -9.52 -0.97
C ILE A 133 -5.55 -8.81 -1.59
N ALA A 134 -5.77 -8.97 -2.90
CA ALA A 134 -6.94 -8.42 -3.57
C ALA A 134 -7.34 -9.27 -4.78
N ASP A 135 -8.65 -9.48 -4.96
CA ASP A 135 -9.25 -10.02 -6.17
C ASP A 135 -9.98 -8.95 -7.00
N TYR A 136 -10.18 -7.76 -6.42
CA TYR A 136 -10.93 -6.63 -6.95
C TYR A 136 -10.42 -5.32 -6.30
N PRO A 137 -10.41 -4.17 -7.01
CA PRO A 137 -10.67 -3.99 -8.45
C PRO A 137 -9.50 -4.45 -9.33
N VAL A 138 -8.36 -4.78 -8.72
CA VAL A 138 -7.18 -5.35 -9.36
C VAL A 138 -6.81 -6.66 -8.67
N THR A 139 -6.09 -7.52 -9.38
CA THR A 139 -5.43 -8.67 -8.74
C THR A 139 -4.23 -8.15 -7.95
N GLY A 140 -4.23 -8.39 -6.64
CA GLY A 140 -3.14 -8.03 -5.74
C GLY A 140 -2.49 -9.24 -5.10
N LEU A 141 -1.16 -9.30 -5.18
CA LEU A 141 -0.32 -10.31 -4.54
C LEU A 141 0.70 -9.62 -3.63
N GLU A 142 0.94 -10.16 -2.45
CA GLU A 142 2.03 -9.74 -1.56
C GLU A 142 3.06 -10.85 -1.45
N LEU A 143 4.32 -10.49 -1.61
CA LEU A 143 5.47 -11.33 -1.38
C LEU A 143 6.22 -10.78 -0.17
N LEU A 144 6.37 -11.58 0.88
CA LEU A 144 7.33 -11.29 1.94
C LEU A 144 8.68 -11.86 1.49
N VAL A 145 9.72 -11.01 1.52
CA VAL A 145 11.02 -11.36 0.94
C VAL A 145 12.16 -11.00 1.88
N SER A 146 13.21 -11.80 1.80
CA SER A 146 14.47 -11.59 2.51
C SER A 146 15.58 -11.31 1.49
N VAL A 147 16.25 -10.17 1.62
CA VAL A 147 17.39 -9.79 0.77
C VAL A 147 18.69 -9.75 1.56
N ALA A 148 19.79 -10.15 0.91
CA ALA A 148 21.11 -10.22 1.55
C ALA A 148 21.68 -8.85 1.96
N ARG A 149 21.33 -7.79 1.20
CA ARG A 149 21.75 -6.42 1.48
C ARG A 149 20.58 -5.63 2.05
N ASP A 150 20.53 -5.54 3.37
CA ASP A 150 19.51 -4.80 4.11
C ASP A 150 20.03 -3.42 4.54
N ASP A 151 20.30 -2.56 3.56
CA ASP A 151 20.70 -1.16 3.74
C ASP A 151 19.98 -0.25 2.73
N VAL A 152 20.06 1.07 2.92
CA VAL A 152 19.37 2.07 2.06
C VAL A 152 19.71 1.90 0.56
N ALA A 153 20.94 1.48 0.24
CA ALA A 153 21.34 1.27 -1.14
C ALA A 153 20.82 -0.05 -1.72
N GLY A 154 20.67 -1.08 -0.88
CA GLY A 154 19.98 -2.33 -1.19
C GLY A 154 18.51 -2.09 -1.48
N ASP A 155 17.83 -1.33 -0.63
CA ASP A 155 16.41 -0.96 -0.80
C ASP A 155 16.20 -0.24 -2.15
N ALA A 156 17.06 0.73 -2.47
CA ALA A 156 17.01 1.46 -3.73
C ALA A 156 17.28 0.58 -4.95
N ALA A 157 18.22 -0.36 -4.87
CA ALA A 157 18.53 -1.30 -5.95
C ALA A 157 17.36 -2.27 -6.19
N LEU A 158 16.78 -2.82 -5.12
CA LEU A 158 15.64 -3.73 -5.17
C LEU A 158 14.44 -3.04 -5.82
N ARG A 159 14.09 -1.85 -5.34
CA ARG A 159 13.00 -1.04 -5.90
C ARG A 159 13.25 -0.75 -7.37
N LYS A 160 14.43 -0.23 -7.74
CA LYS A 160 14.77 0.10 -9.13
C LYS A 160 14.65 -1.11 -10.07
N GLY A 161 15.19 -2.26 -9.66
CA GLY A 161 15.14 -3.48 -10.47
C GLY A 161 13.71 -3.96 -10.69
N LEU A 162 12.93 -4.07 -9.61
CA LEU A 162 11.55 -4.53 -9.67
C LEU A 162 10.64 -3.55 -10.41
N SER A 163 10.77 -2.23 -10.21
CA SER A 163 9.99 -1.22 -10.93
C SER A 163 10.27 -1.23 -12.44
N ALA A 164 11.52 -1.48 -12.87
CA ALA A 164 11.85 -1.61 -14.28
C ALA A 164 11.18 -2.84 -14.93
N VAL A 165 11.11 -3.95 -14.20
CA VAL A 165 10.37 -5.15 -14.64
C VAL A 165 8.87 -4.87 -14.67
N ALA A 166 8.33 -4.24 -13.62
CA ALA A 166 6.92 -3.92 -13.49
C ALA A 166 6.41 -3.10 -14.70
N ALA A 167 7.14 -2.03 -15.06
CA ALA A 167 6.85 -1.19 -16.22
C ALA A 167 6.85 -1.96 -17.54
N LYS A 168 7.78 -2.90 -17.73
CA LYS A 168 7.84 -3.74 -18.94
C LYS A 168 6.68 -4.74 -19.06
N HIS A 169 6.07 -5.08 -17.94
CA HIS A 169 5.06 -6.13 -17.83
C HIS A 169 3.65 -5.62 -17.52
N ASN A 170 3.45 -4.29 -17.51
CA ASN A 170 2.18 -3.63 -17.22
C ASN A 170 1.55 -4.10 -15.89
N VAL A 171 2.38 -4.18 -14.86
CA VAL A 171 1.96 -4.39 -13.47
C VAL A 171 2.55 -3.27 -12.61
N ASP A 172 1.91 -2.97 -11.49
CA ASP A 172 2.44 -2.06 -10.49
C ASP A 172 3.18 -2.87 -9.42
N VAL A 173 4.30 -2.33 -8.92
CA VAL A 173 5.07 -2.94 -7.85
C VAL A 173 5.43 -1.90 -6.80
N ALA A 174 5.12 -2.22 -5.55
CA ALA A 174 5.56 -1.48 -4.37
C ALA A 174 6.59 -2.31 -3.60
N VAL A 175 7.66 -1.66 -3.14
CA VAL A 175 8.70 -2.28 -2.33
C VAL A 175 8.87 -1.47 -1.05
N GLU A 176 8.53 -2.08 0.07
CA GLU A 176 8.63 -1.47 1.39
C GLU A 176 9.38 -2.39 2.36
N ARG A 177 10.08 -1.81 3.33
CA ARG A 177 10.60 -2.58 4.46
C ARG A 177 9.45 -3.24 5.20
N ALA A 178 9.56 -4.53 5.50
CA ALA A 178 8.54 -5.25 6.24
C ALA A 178 8.58 -4.92 7.74
N GLY A 179 7.68 -5.53 8.52
CA GLY A 179 7.62 -5.36 9.96
C GLY A 179 6.92 -4.08 10.41
N LEU A 180 7.31 -3.55 11.57
CA LEU A 180 6.62 -2.48 12.27
C LEU A 180 6.63 -1.15 11.49
N ALA A 181 7.71 -0.83 10.77
CA ALA A 181 7.85 0.44 10.06
C ALA A 181 6.79 0.64 8.96
N ARG A 182 6.41 -0.43 8.26
CA ARG A 182 5.31 -0.41 7.28
C ARG A 182 3.95 -0.25 7.96
N ARG A 183 3.74 -0.89 9.10
CA ARG A 183 2.49 -0.84 9.86
C ARG A 183 2.33 0.43 10.71
N ALA A 184 3.37 1.25 10.81
CA ALA A 184 3.41 2.45 11.66
C ALA A 184 3.13 3.75 10.90
N LYS A 185 2.77 3.71 9.62
CA LYS A 185 2.31 4.91 8.90
C LYS A 185 1.00 5.42 9.53
N ARG A 186 0.87 6.75 9.72
CA ARG A 186 -0.24 7.37 10.48
C ARG A 186 -0.79 8.66 9.88
N LEU A 187 -0.15 9.22 8.85
CA LEU A 187 -0.61 10.43 8.19
C LEU A 187 -0.51 10.25 6.68
N ILE A 188 -1.51 10.73 5.96
CA ILE A 188 -1.53 10.71 4.50
C ILE A 188 -2.07 12.02 3.95
N VAL A 189 -1.35 12.57 2.97
CA VAL A 189 -1.80 13.71 2.17
C VAL A 189 -2.02 13.30 0.72
N PHE A 190 -3.12 13.79 0.14
CA PHE A 190 -3.43 13.60 -1.27
C PHE A 190 -3.30 14.93 -2.00
N ASP A 191 -2.80 14.89 -3.24
CA ASP A 191 -3.22 15.90 -4.21
C ASP A 191 -4.72 15.76 -4.50
N VAL A 192 -5.33 16.82 -4.99
CA VAL A 192 -6.75 16.86 -5.29
C VAL A 192 -6.99 16.54 -6.76
N ASP A 193 -6.60 17.46 -7.65
CA ASP A 193 -6.79 17.33 -9.09
C ASP A 193 -6.09 16.05 -9.60
N SER A 194 -6.76 15.31 -10.48
CA SER A 194 -6.27 14.04 -11.06
C SER A 194 -5.81 12.95 -10.07
N THR A 195 -6.05 13.13 -8.77
CA THR A 195 -5.67 12.19 -7.70
C THR A 195 -6.86 11.83 -6.82
N LEU A 196 -7.33 12.73 -5.94
CA LEU A 196 -8.51 12.49 -5.10
C LEU A 196 -9.82 12.67 -5.88
N ILE A 197 -9.83 13.61 -6.83
CA ILE A 197 -10.92 13.84 -7.78
C ILE A 197 -10.49 13.52 -9.21
N GLN A 198 -11.47 13.37 -10.08
CA GLN A 198 -11.26 13.19 -11.51
C GLN A 198 -11.18 14.55 -12.22
N GLY A 199 -10.16 14.73 -13.04
CA GLY A 199 -9.94 15.94 -13.84
C GLY A 199 -9.35 17.10 -13.04
N GLU A 200 -9.38 18.28 -13.67
CA GLU A 200 -8.71 19.49 -13.18
C GLU A 200 -9.75 20.59 -12.87
N VAL A 201 -9.84 21.03 -11.62
CA VAL A 201 -10.80 22.06 -11.18
C VAL A 201 -10.68 23.35 -11.99
N ILE A 202 -9.46 23.75 -12.31
CA ILE A 202 -9.22 25.00 -13.07
C ILE A 202 -9.75 24.92 -14.50
N GLU A 203 -9.75 23.73 -15.11
CA GLU A 203 -10.31 23.49 -16.43
C GLU A 203 -11.84 23.49 -16.39
N MET A 204 -12.43 22.89 -15.35
CA MET A 204 -13.88 22.93 -15.12
C MET A 204 -14.38 24.38 -14.93
N LEU A 205 -13.63 25.22 -14.21
CA LEU A 205 -13.91 26.66 -14.08
C LEU A 205 -13.74 27.38 -15.43
N ALA A 206 -12.70 27.06 -16.18
CA ALA A 206 -12.44 27.68 -17.48
C ALA A 206 -13.49 27.29 -18.54
N ALA A 207 -14.09 26.11 -18.45
CA ALA A 207 -15.21 25.68 -19.30
C ALA A 207 -16.41 26.62 -19.15
N LYS A 208 -16.66 27.12 -17.94
CA LYS A 208 -17.73 28.10 -17.67
C LYS A 208 -17.45 29.47 -18.30
N ALA A 209 -16.19 29.77 -18.59
CA ALA A 209 -15.75 30.93 -19.39
C ALA A 209 -15.63 30.63 -20.90
N GLY A 210 -15.89 29.40 -21.35
CA GLY A 210 -15.64 28.98 -22.74
C GLY A 210 -14.16 28.91 -23.13
N LYS A 211 -13.26 28.78 -22.14
CA LYS A 211 -11.78 28.80 -22.31
C LYS A 211 -11.09 27.50 -21.86
N GLU A 212 -11.84 26.41 -21.71
CA GLU A 212 -11.32 25.11 -21.29
C GLU A 212 -10.09 24.68 -22.09
N ALA A 213 -10.19 24.68 -23.43
CA ALA A 213 -9.09 24.24 -24.30
C ALA A 213 -7.82 25.10 -24.17
N GLU A 214 -7.96 26.41 -23.92
CA GLU A 214 -6.83 27.32 -23.70
C GLU A 214 -6.14 26.99 -22.38
N VAL A 215 -6.92 26.79 -21.31
CA VAL A 215 -6.41 26.50 -19.97
C VAL A 215 -5.80 25.10 -19.90
N ALA A 216 -6.44 24.10 -20.50
CA ALA A 216 -5.95 22.73 -20.53
C ALA A 216 -4.58 22.61 -21.23
N ALA A 217 -4.37 23.36 -22.32
CA ALA A 217 -3.07 23.39 -23.00
C ALA A 217 -1.95 23.92 -22.08
N VAL A 218 -2.25 24.93 -21.24
CA VAL A 218 -1.31 25.50 -20.27
C VAL A 218 -1.10 24.57 -19.07
N THR A 219 -2.16 23.91 -18.58
CA THR A 219 -2.10 22.92 -17.50
C THR A 219 -1.17 21.77 -17.89
N GLU A 220 -1.41 21.16 -19.06
CA GLU A 220 -0.60 20.04 -19.55
C GLU A 220 0.88 20.42 -19.76
N ALA A 221 1.17 21.65 -20.25
CA ALA A 221 2.55 22.14 -20.36
C ALA A 221 3.22 22.30 -18.98
N ALA A 222 2.50 22.83 -17.99
CA ALA A 222 3.01 22.99 -16.63
C ALA A 222 3.24 21.65 -15.92
N MET A 223 2.32 20.68 -16.07
CA MET A 223 2.49 19.34 -15.51
C MET A 223 3.68 18.57 -16.11
N ARG A 224 4.06 18.86 -17.36
CA ARG A 224 5.30 18.35 -17.98
C ARG A 224 6.56 19.09 -17.54
N GLY A 225 6.44 20.16 -16.75
CA GLY A 225 7.57 20.97 -16.29
C GLY A 225 8.11 21.95 -17.34
N GLU A 226 7.34 22.25 -18.40
CA GLU A 226 7.74 23.19 -19.47
C GLU A 226 7.54 24.66 -19.06
N LEU A 227 6.72 24.91 -18.04
CA LEU A 227 6.40 26.23 -17.50
C LEU A 227 6.62 26.25 -15.99
N ASP A 228 7.07 27.38 -15.47
CA ASP A 228 7.05 27.65 -14.04
C ASP A 228 5.61 27.59 -13.49
N PHE A 229 5.44 27.00 -12.31
CA PHE A 229 4.11 26.74 -11.75
C PHE A 229 3.34 28.03 -11.45
N GLU A 230 4.00 29.02 -10.83
CA GLU A 230 3.38 30.29 -10.46
C GLU A 230 2.97 31.07 -11.72
N GLN A 231 3.85 31.12 -12.72
CA GLN A 231 3.55 31.73 -14.02
C GLN A 231 2.36 31.05 -14.70
N SER A 232 2.35 29.71 -14.74
CA SER A 232 1.25 28.93 -15.31
C SER A 232 -0.06 29.16 -14.56
N LEU A 233 -0.04 29.17 -13.23
CA LEU A 233 -1.21 29.43 -12.41
C LEU A 233 -1.79 30.82 -12.69
N HIS A 234 -0.96 31.86 -12.70
CA HIS A 234 -1.43 33.21 -13.02
C HIS A 234 -2.03 33.31 -14.42
N GLN A 235 -1.42 32.66 -15.41
CA GLN A 235 -1.96 32.63 -16.77
C GLN A 235 -3.34 31.96 -16.83
N ARG A 236 -3.49 30.80 -16.19
CA ARG A 236 -4.74 30.05 -16.19
C ARG A 236 -5.84 30.74 -15.38
N VAL A 237 -5.52 31.31 -14.22
CA VAL A 237 -6.51 32.04 -13.40
C VAL A 237 -6.96 33.32 -14.09
N LYS A 238 -6.09 33.99 -14.85
CA LYS A 238 -6.47 35.18 -15.64
C LYS A 238 -7.57 34.88 -16.65
N ALA A 239 -7.64 33.66 -17.20
CA ALA A 239 -8.72 33.27 -18.11
C ALA A 239 -10.11 33.28 -17.43
N LEU A 240 -10.16 33.15 -16.10
CA LEU A 240 -11.38 33.12 -15.27
C LEU A 240 -11.93 34.52 -14.92
N ALA A 241 -11.20 35.59 -15.26
CA ALA A 241 -11.58 36.96 -14.89
C ALA A 241 -12.97 37.33 -15.43
N GLY A 242 -13.83 37.85 -14.54
CA GLY A 242 -15.18 38.32 -14.85
C GLY A 242 -16.30 37.29 -14.68
N LEU A 243 -15.96 36.02 -14.42
CA LEU A 243 -16.92 35.01 -13.99
C LEU A 243 -17.59 35.42 -12.67
N ASP A 244 -18.88 35.09 -12.54
CA ASP A 244 -19.62 35.23 -11.28
C ASP A 244 -19.10 34.23 -10.25
N GLU A 245 -19.09 34.60 -8.97
CA GLU A 245 -18.61 33.71 -7.91
C GLU A 245 -19.43 32.41 -7.79
N SER A 246 -20.69 32.41 -8.23
CA SER A 246 -21.54 31.20 -8.21
C SER A 246 -20.94 30.01 -8.98
N VAL A 247 -20.02 30.29 -9.91
CA VAL A 247 -19.32 29.26 -10.68
C VAL A 247 -18.49 28.33 -9.79
N VAL A 248 -18.00 28.83 -8.66
CA VAL A 248 -17.21 28.06 -7.68
C VAL A 248 -18.09 26.96 -7.09
N ASP A 249 -19.29 27.31 -6.63
CA ASP A 249 -20.25 26.37 -6.06
C ASP A 249 -20.76 25.37 -7.11
N GLU A 250 -21.00 25.83 -8.34
CA GLU A 250 -21.40 24.96 -9.45
C GLU A 250 -20.34 23.90 -9.77
N VAL A 251 -19.06 24.29 -9.81
CA VAL A 251 -17.96 23.35 -10.06
C VAL A 251 -17.78 22.42 -8.86
N ALA A 252 -17.81 22.95 -7.63
CA ALA A 252 -17.73 22.14 -6.40
C ALA A 252 -18.80 21.04 -6.36
N ALA A 253 -20.04 21.35 -6.73
CA ALA A 253 -21.13 20.38 -6.78
C ALA A 253 -21.00 19.32 -7.89
N SER A 254 -20.19 19.59 -8.92
CA SER A 254 -19.97 18.69 -10.05
C SER A 254 -18.78 17.75 -9.89
N LEU A 255 -17.97 17.93 -8.84
CA LEU A 255 -16.76 17.14 -8.62
C LEU A 255 -17.09 15.66 -8.51
N GLN A 256 -16.31 14.85 -9.24
CA GLN A 256 -16.36 13.40 -9.15
C GLN A 256 -15.12 12.90 -8.43
N LEU A 257 -15.31 12.11 -7.38
CA LEU A 257 -14.21 11.44 -6.72
C LEU A 257 -13.59 10.37 -7.61
N THR A 258 -12.28 10.21 -7.51
CA THR A 258 -11.57 9.10 -8.13
C THR A 258 -12.15 7.77 -7.64
N PRO A 259 -12.33 6.76 -8.51
CA PRO A 259 -12.82 5.45 -8.08
C PRO A 259 -11.98 4.92 -6.92
N GLY A 260 -12.65 4.43 -5.87
CA GLY A 260 -11.99 3.97 -4.65
C GLY A 260 -11.73 5.04 -3.59
N ALA A 261 -11.75 6.35 -3.91
CA ALA A 261 -11.37 7.41 -2.95
C ALA A 261 -12.16 7.38 -1.63
N ARG A 262 -13.48 7.18 -1.68
CA ARG A 262 -14.31 7.05 -0.48
C ARG A 262 -13.91 5.83 0.37
N THR A 263 -13.56 4.72 -0.29
CA THR A 263 -13.09 3.50 0.38
C THR A 263 -11.70 3.72 0.99
N THR A 264 -10.82 4.42 0.29
CA THR A 264 -9.50 4.83 0.78
C THR A 264 -9.65 5.62 2.08
N ILE A 265 -10.35 6.76 2.06
CA ILE A 265 -10.50 7.63 3.23
C ILE A 265 -11.19 6.92 4.40
N ARG A 266 -12.32 6.22 4.14
CA ARG A 266 -13.04 5.47 5.19
C ARG A 266 -12.15 4.42 5.86
N THR A 267 -11.38 3.67 5.07
CA THR A 267 -10.49 2.63 5.63
C THR A 267 -9.34 3.25 6.42
N LEU A 268 -8.78 4.36 5.93
CA LEU A 268 -7.73 5.10 6.64
C LEU A 268 -8.23 5.64 8.00
N HIS A 269 -9.46 6.16 8.06
CA HIS A 269 -10.06 6.58 9.34
C HIS A 269 -10.23 5.41 10.32
N ARG A 270 -10.65 4.23 9.84
CA ARG A 270 -10.71 3.01 10.70
C ARG A 270 -9.33 2.62 11.26
N LEU A 271 -8.26 2.90 10.52
CA LEU A 271 -6.88 2.65 10.93
C LEU A 271 -6.30 3.80 11.79
N GLY A 272 -7.06 4.85 12.05
CA GLY A 272 -6.64 6.00 12.83
C GLY A 272 -5.63 6.91 12.12
N TYR A 273 -5.67 6.99 10.79
CA TYR A 273 -4.84 7.92 10.05
C TYR A 273 -5.37 9.34 10.13
N HIS A 274 -4.44 10.28 10.19
CA HIS A 274 -4.69 11.68 9.85
C HIS A 274 -4.70 11.85 8.33
N CYS A 275 -5.81 12.34 7.78
CA CYS A 275 -6.02 12.46 6.34
C CYS A 275 -6.11 13.93 5.94
N GLY A 276 -5.34 14.34 4.93
CA GLY A 276 -5.34 15.71 4.45
C GLY A 276 -5.20 15.84 2.94
N VAL A 277 -5.40 17.05 2.44
CA VAL A 277 -5.17 17.43 1.04
C VAL A 277 -4.28 18.65 0.91
N VAL A 278 -3.42 18.61 -0.10
CA VAL A 278 -2.50 19.70 -0.45
C VAL A 278 -2.54 19.91 -1.97
N SER A 279 -3.22 20.97 -2.38
CA SER A 279 -3.60 21.19 -3.78
C SER A 279 -3.05 22.50 -4.35
N GLY A 280 -2.72 22.48 -5.64
CA GLY A 280 -2.49 23.69 -6.42
C GLY A 280 -3.78 24.36 -6.92
N GLY A 281 -4.93 23.70 -6.74
CA GLY A 281 -6.26 24.20 -7.04
C GLY A 281 -6.77 25.19 -5.98
N PHE A 282 -8.09 25.29 -5.84
CA PHE A 282 -8.72 26.38 -5.08
C PHE A 282 -9.50 25.90 -3.88
N ARG A 283 -9.18 26.47 -2.71
CA ARG A 283 -9.79 26.12 -1.43
C ARG A 283 -11.31 26.22 -1.46
N GLN A 284 -11.84 27.29 -2.05
CA GLN A 284 -13.28 27.53 -2.11
C GLN A 284 -14.04 26.42 -2.85
N VAL A 285 -13.40 25.72 -3.80
CA VAL A 285 -14.02 24.61 -4.53
C VAL A 285 -13.98 23.30 -3.73
N ILE A 286 -12.91 23.08 -2.96
CA ILE A 286 -12.64 21.77 -2.33
C ILE A 286 -13.08 21.68 -0.86
N ASP A 287 -13.34 22.81 -0.19
CA ASP A 287 -13.69 22.83 1.25
C ASP A 287 -14.93 21.97 1.56
N GLY A 288 -15.95 22.01 0.70
CA GLY A 288 -17.16 21.18 0.86
C GLY A 288 -16.87 19.68 0.78
N LEU A 289 -16.04 19.26 -0.19
CA LEU A 289 -15.62 17.88 -0.35
C LEU A 289 -14.73 17.41 0.81
N ALA A 290 -13.80 18.26 1.25
CA ALA A 290 -12.93 17.96 2.38
C ALA A 290 -13.73 17.77 3.68
N HIS A 291 -14.76 18.58 3.91
CA HIS A 291 -15.68 18.40 5.03
C HIS A 291 -16.50 17.11 4.91
N GLU A 292 -17.01 16.79 3.72
CA GLU A 292 -17.74 15.54 3.47
C GLU A 292 -16.89 14.29 3.74
N LEU A 293 -15.60 14.36 3.39
CA LEU A 293 -14.63 13.28 3.62
C LEU A 293 -14.01 13.31 5.02
N GLU A 294 -14.40 14.24 5.89
CA GLU A 294 -13.87 14.41 7.24
C GLU A 294 -12.33 14.55 7.27
N LEU A 295 -11.76 15.31 6.34
CA LEU A 295 -10.32 15.54 6.29
C LEU A 295 -9.85 16.45 7.42
N ASP A 296 -8.74 16.09 8.06
CA ASP A 296 -8.12 16.84 9.16
C ASP A 296 -7.36 18.08 8.69
N PHE A 297 -6.93 18.11 7.43
CA PHE A 297 -6.06 19.16 6.91
C PHE A 297 -6.34 19.52 5.46
N VAL A 298 -6.42 20.82 5.18
CA VAL A 298 -6.63 21.37 3.83
C VAL A 298 -5.67 22.53 3.59
N ARG A 299 -4.89 22.44 2.50
CA ARG A 299 -4.10 23.54 1.95
C ARG A 299 -4.34 23.64 0.44
N ALA A 300 -4.72 24.83 -0.02
CA ALA A 300 -4.95 25.14 -1.43
C ALA A 300 -4.83 26.65 -1.67
N ASN A 301 -4.72 27.06 -2.94
CA ASN A 301 -4.76 28.47 -3.33
C ASN A 301 -6.16 29.07 -3.07
N THR A 302 -6.27 30.39 -3.03
CA THR A 302 -7.56 31.07 -2.87
C THR A 302 -7.78 32.03 -4.04
N LEU A 303 -8.90 31.90 -4.75
CA LEU A 303 -9.27 32.83 -5.81
C LEU A 303 -9.65 34.19 -5.21
N GLU A 304 -9.19 35.28 -5.82
CA GLU A 304 -9.63 36.62 -5.45
C GLU A 304 -11.02 36.92 -6.03
N ILE A 305 -11.94 37.31 -5.15
CA ILE A 305 -13.33 37.67 -5.50
C ILE A 305 -13.59 39.11 -5.04
N VAL A 306 -14.06 39.95 -5.95
CA VAL A 306 -14.44 41.34 -5.69
C VAL A 306 -15.79 41.61 -6.34
N ASP A 307 -16.72 42.18 -5.58
CA ASP A 307 -18.09 42.49 -6.04
C ASP A 307 -18.80 41.28 -6.67
N GLY A 308 -18.65 40.09 -6.06
CA GLY A 308 -19.24 38.83 -6.52
C GLY A 308 -18.62 38.27 -7.80
N LYS A 309 -17.43 38.72 -8.20
CA LYS A 309 -16.76 38.28 -9.44
C LYS A 309 -15.32 37.86 -9.22
N LEU A 310 -14.90 36.83 -9.96
CA LEU A 310 -13.51 36.42 -10.02
C LEU A 310 -12.67 37.50 -10.70
N THR A 311 -11.59 37.95 -10.06
CA THR A 311 -10.74 39.00 -10.64
C THR A 311 -9.69 38.47 -11.63
N GLY A 312 -9.53 37.13 -11.67
CA GLY A 312 -8.45 36.47 -12.40
C GLY A 312 -7.11 36.48 -11.67
N ARG A 313 -7.11 36.62 -10.34
CA ARG A 313 -5.93 36.52 -9.46
C ARG A 313 -6.18 35.55 -8.31
N VAL A 314 -5.09 35.16 -7.64
CA VAL A 314 -5.11 34.41 -6.38
C VAL A 314 -4.64 35.32 -5.24
N VAL A 315 -5.09 35.06 -4.01
CA VAL A 315 -4.67 35.76 -2.79
C VAL A 315 -3.90 34.84 -1.86
N GLY A 316 -2.98 35.41 -1.09
CA GLY A 316 -2.17 34.69 -0.11
C GLY A 316 -0.92 34.05 -0.69
N GLU A 317 -0.35 33.10 0.05
CA GLU A 317 0.78 32.29 -0.40
C GLU A 317 0.33 31.33 -1.50
N ILE A 318 1.10 31.25 -2.58
CA ILE A 318 0.85 30.31 -3.66
C ILE A 318 1.32 28.93 -3.23
N ILE A 319 0.45 27.93 -3.36
CA ILE A 319 0.74 26.53 -3.09
C ILE A 319 1.47 25.93 -4.30
N ASP A 320 2.75 26.30 -4.43
CA ASP A 320 3.68 25.74 -5.39
C ASP A 320 4.26 24.39 -4.91
N ARG A 321 5.18 23.82 -5.70
CA ARG A 321 5.83 22.54 -5.40
C ARG A 321 6.51 22.52 -4.03
N ALA A 322 7.23 23.59 -3.68
CA ALA A 322 7.92 23.67 -2.39
C ALA A 322 6.92 23.88 -1.23
N ALA A 323 5.85 24.64 -1.45
CA ALA A 323 4.77 24.86 -0.52
C ALA A 323 3.99 23.58 -0.22
N LYS A 324 3.84 22.67 -1.20
CA LYS A 324 3.24 21.35 -0.94
C LYS A 324 4.06 20.56 0.08
N ALA A 325 5.38 20.53 -0.08
CA ALA A 325 6.28 19.89 0.87
C ALA A 325 6.31 20.57 2.24
N ARG A 326 6.21 21.90 2.30
CA ARG A 326 6.05 22.63 3.57
C ARG A 326 4.74 22.27 4.26
N SER A 327 3.65 22.19 3.50
CA SER A 327 2.31 21.86 4.01
C SER A 327 2.26 20.46 4.64
N LEU A 328 2.89 19.46 4.01
CA LEU A 328 3.03 18.13 4.60
C LEU A 328 3.76 18.18 5.94
N ARG A 329 4.89 18.90 6.02
CA ARG A 329 5.67 19.05 7.27
C ARG A 329 4.86 19.74 8.35
N THR A 330 4.19 20.84 8.01
CA THR A 330 3.30 21.56 8.94
C THR A 330 2.22 20.64 9.49
N PHE A 331 1.54 19.87 8.63
CA PHE A 331 0.50 18.95 9.09
C PHE A 331 1.08 17.86 10.00
N ALA A 332 2.20 17.26 9.61
CA ALA A 332 2.90 16.26 10.40
C ALA A 332 3.30 16.78 11.79
N ASP A 333 3.82 18.00 11.86
CA ASP A 333 4.18 18.68 13.11
C ASP A 333 2.93 18.98 13.97
N GLU A 334 1.82 19.43 13.37
CA GLU A 334 0.56 19.76 14.06
C GLU A 334 -0.05 18.54 14.75
N VAL A 335 0.03 17.35 14.14
CA VAL A 335 -0.52 16.11 14.72
C VAL A 335 0.53 15.22 15.41
N GLY A 336 1.79 15.64 15.44
CA GLY A 336 2.88 14.92 16.11
C GLY A 336 3.27 13.60 15.43
N VAL A 337 3.15 13.52 14.10
CA VAL A 337 3.55 12.34 13.31
C VAL A 337 4.92 12.56 12.68
N PRO A 338 5.93 11.71 12.95
CA PRO A 338 7.23 11.79 12.29
C PRO A 338 7.12 11.67 10.76
N LEU A 339 7.95 12.39 9.99
CA LEU A 339 7.90 12.35 8.51
C LEU A 339 8.07 10.93 7.92
N GLU A 340 8.87 10.07 8.54
CA GLU A 340 9.01 8.65 8.15
C GLU A 340 7.72 7.83 8.26
N GLN A 341 6.72 8.36 8.99
CA GLN A 341 5.39 7.80 9.17
C GLN A 341 4.32 8.46 8.29
N THR A 342 4.70 9.42 7.44
CA THR A 342 3.77 10.11 6.53
C THR A 342 3.78 9.50 5.14
N ILE A 343 2.66 9.64 4.44
CA ILE A 343 2.46 9.22 3.06
C ILE A 343 2.03 10.44 2.24
N ALA A 344 2.52 10.56 1.02
CA ALA A 344 2.04 11.54 0.05
C ALA A 344 1.62 10.83 -1.24
N VAL A 345 0.44 11.18 -1.76
CA VAL A 345 -0.10 10.64 -3.02
C VAL A 345 -0.35 11.79 -3.99
N GLY A 346 0.16 11.70 -5.21
CA GLY A 346 -0.03 12.73 -6.25
C GLY A 346 0.25 12.19 -7.65
N ASP A 347 0.02 13.00 -8.68
CA ASP A 347 0.12 12.58 -10.08
C ASP A 347 1.07 13.45 -10.93
N GLY A 348 1.37 14.67 -10.50
CA GLY A 348 2.07 15.67 -11.31
C GLY A 348 3.48 16.06 -10.83
N ALA A 349 4.21 16.78 -11.67
CA ALA A 349 5.54 17.29 -11.32
C ALA A 349 5.52 18.32 -10.17
N ASN A 350 4.37 18.94 -9.92
CA ASN A 350 4.09 19.79 -8.76
C ASN A 350 4.16 19.04 -7.43
N ASP A 351 4.02 17.72 -7.42
CA ASP A 351 4.03 16.93 -6.18
C ASP A 351 5.41 16.40 -5.80
N ILE A 352 6.44 16.61 -6.65
CA ILE A 352 7.73 15.95 -6.47
C ILE A 352 8.35 16.23 -5.10
N ASP A 353 8.33 17.48 -4.63
CA ASP A 353 8.94 17.80 -3.33
C ASP A 353 8.11 17.26 -2.16
N MET A 354 6.78 17.14 -2.33
CA MET A 354 5.89 16.58 -1.32
C MET A 354 6.12 15.06 -1.19
N LEU A 355 6.20 14.34 -2.30
CA LEU A 355 6.51 12.91 -2.31
C LEU A 355 7.92 12.64 -1.80
N THR A 356 8.91 13.45 -2.20
CA THR A 356 10.29 13.32 -1.73
C THR A 356 10.42 13.58 -0.22
N ALA A 357 9.57 14.44 0.35
CA ALA A 357 9.58 14.75 1.77
C ALA A 357 8.86 13.72 2.64
N ALA A 358 7.95 12.93 2.07
CA ALA A 358 7.19 11.92 2.78
C ALA A 358 8.02 10.67 3.07
N GLY A 359 7.65 9.92 4.12
CA GLY A 359 8.21 8.60 4.38
C GLY A 359 7.83 7.54 3.34
N LEU A 360 6.74 7.76 2.60
CA LEU A 360 6.33 6.98 1.43
C LEU A 360 5.65 7.90 0.40
N GLY A 361 6.29 8.12 -0.74
CA GLY A 361 5.73 8.85 -1.88
C GLY A 361 5.10 7.91 -2.91
N ILE A 362 3.80 8.05 -3.17
CA ILE A 362 3.04 7.24 -4.12
C ILE A 362 2.61 8.09 -5.32
N ALA A 363 3.12 7.74 -6.50
CA ALA A 363 2.71 8.32 -7.77
C ALA A 363 1.43 7.61 -8.27
N PHE A 364 0.29 8.28 -8.31
CA PHE A 364 -0.99 7.73 -8.75
C PHE A 364 -1.34 8.18 -10.17
N ASN A 365 -1.44 7.25 -11.12
CA ASN A 365 -1.66 7.52 -12.55
C ASN A 365 -0.79 8.65 -13.12
N ALA A 366 0.41 8.77 -12.55
CA ALA A 366 1.21 9.96 -12.63
C ALA A 366 1.92 10.14 -13.98
N LYS A 367 2.30 11.38 -14.28
CA LYS A 367 3.18 11.71 -15.42
C LYS A 367 4.61 11.17 -15.18
N PRO A 368 5.42 10.94 -16.24
CA PRO A 368 6.75 10.31 -16.11
C PRO A 368 7.66 10.98 -15.07
N ALA A 369 7.65 12.31 -15.01
CA ALA A 369 8.51 13.08 -14.09
C ALA A 369 8.29 12.73 -12.60
N LEU A 370 7.05 12.46 -12.19
CA LEU A 370 6.74 12.06 -10.82
C LEU A 370 6.99 10.56 -10.61
N ARG A 371 6.65 9.72 -11.61
CA ARG A 371 6.86 8.26 -11.55
C ARG A 371 8.33 7.89 -11.32
N GLU A 372 9.26 8.63 -11.90
CA GLU A 372 10.70 8.35 -11.79
C GLU A 372 11.27 8.63 -10.39
N ILE A 373 10.62 9.49 -9.61
CA ILE A 373 11.11 9.91 -8.29
C ILE A 373 10.34 9.28 -7.13
N ALA A 374 9.12 8.78 -7.37
CA ALA A 374 8.27 8.19 -6.34
C ALA A 374 8.83 6.86 -5.81
N ASP A 375 8.55 6.55 -4.55
CA ASP A 375 8.89 5.25 -3.96
C ASP A 375 8.07 4.11 -4.58
N THR A 376 6.86 4.41 -5.04
CA THR A 376 5.95 3.47 -5.69
C THR A 376 5.07 4.21 -6.68
N ALA A 377 4.72 3.54 -7.79
CA ALA A 377 3.78 4.05 -8.77
C ALA A 377 2.60 3.09 -8.94
N LEU A 378 1.39 3.66 -8.97
CA LEU A 378 0.13 2.99 -9.30
C LEU A 378 -0.34 3.49 -10.66
N SER A 379 -0.74 2.56 -11.53
CA SER A 379 -1.10 2.85 -12.93
C SER A 379 -2.54 2.41 -13.26
N HIS A 380 -3.28 1.96 -12.24
CA HIS A 380 -4.70 1.63 -12.35
C HIS A 380 -5.55 2.77 -11.77
N PRO A 381 -6.75 3.05 -12.33
CA PRO A 381 -7.60 4.19 -11.95
C PRO A 381 -8.40 3.96 -10.66
N PHE A 382 -7.80 3.29 -9.67
CA PHE A 382 -8.45 2.90 -8.42
C PHE A 382 -7.62 3.36 -7.22
N LEU A 383 -8.04 4.43 -6.56
CA LEU A 383 -7.31 5.03 -5.44
C LEU A 383 -7.26 4.12 -4.21
N ASP A 384 -8.17 3.16 -4.08
CA ASP A 384 -8.16 2.16 -3.01
C ASP A 384 -7.02 1.14 -3.17
N ALA A 385 -6.33 1.10 -4.32
CA ALA A 385 -5.08 0.36 -4.48
C ALA A 385 -3.96 0.84 -3.53
N VAL A 386 -4.03 2.11 -3.06
CA VAL A 386 -3.12 2.62 -2.02
C VAL A 386 -3.20 1.77 -0.76
N LEU A 387 -4.39 1.30 -0.37
CA LEU A 387 -4.58 0.51 0.85
C LEU A 387 -3.81 -0.83 0.79
N PHE A 388 -3.71 -1.43 -0.40
CA PHE A 388 -2.98 -2.68 -0.60
C PHE A 388 -1.48 -2.52 -0.39
N ILE A 389 -0.92 -1.37 -0.80
CA ILE A 389 0.48 -1.02 -0.51
C ILE A 389 0.69 -0.98 1.01
N LEU A 390 -0.22 -0.33 1.73
CA LEU A 390 -0.20 -0.19 3.20
C LEU A 390 -0.48 -1.49 3.96
N GLY A 391 -0.65 -2.61 3.26
CA GLY A 391 -0.79 -3.95 3.85
C GLY A 391 -2.21 -4.30 4.27
N VAL A 392 -3.19 -3.50 3.87
CA VAL A 392 -4.62 -3.82 4.01
C VAL A 392 -5.02 -4.76 2.87
N THR A 393 -5.80 -5.79 3.17
CA THR A 393 -6.34 -6.71 2.17
C THR A 393 -7.77 -6.32 1.77
N ARG A 394 -8.20 -6.75 0.59
CA ARG A 394 -9.57 -6.55 0.12
C ARG A 394 -10.58 -7.19 1.08
N ASP A 395 -10.28 -8.39 1.58
CA ASP A 395 -11.14 -9.09 2.53
C ASP A 395 -11.31 -8.32 3.84
N GLU A 396 -10.25 -7.68 4.36
CA GLU A 396 -10.34 -6.82 5.56
C GLU A 396 -11.22 -5.59 5.32
N ILE A 397 -11.09 -4.95 4.16
CA ILE A 397 -11.95 -3.81 3.78
C ILE A 397 -13.42 -4.25 3.73
N GLU A 398 -13.69 -5.37 3.07
CA GLU A 398 -15.06 -5.87 2.88
C GLU A 398 -15.68 -6.37 4.18
N ALA A 399 -14.90 -7.02 5.04
CA ALA A 399 -15.35 -7.44 6.36
C ALA A 399 -15.75 -6.24 7.22
N ALA A 400 -14.94 -5.17 7.22
CA ALA A 400 -15.25 -3.95 7.95
C ALA A 400 -16.46 -3.19 7.34
N ASP A 401 -16.54 -3.09 6.01
CA ASP A 401 -17.68 -2.46 5.33
C ASP A 401 -18.99 -3.23 5.54
N ALA A 402 -18.93 -4.56 5.68
CA ALA A 402 -20.10 -5.39 5.96
C ALA A 402 -20.68 -5.11 7.36
N VAL A 403 -19.82 -4.87 8.37
CA VAL A 403 -20.25 -4.49 9.71
C VAL A 403 -21.02 -3.17 9.69
N ASP A 404 -20.55 -2.21 8.89
CA ASP A 404 -21.17 -0.89 8.75
C ASP A 404 -22.38 -0.88 7.79
N GLY A 405 -22.69 -2.01 7.14
CA GLY A 405 -23.76 -2.09 6.14
C GLY A 405 -23.48 -1.31 4.85
N THR A 406 -22.21 -1.01 4.57
CA THR A 406 -21.75 -0.18 3.43
C THR A 406 -21.03 -1.00 2.34
N LEU A 407 -20.92 -2.32 2.52
CA LEU A 407 -20.25 -3.21 1.57
C LEU A 407 -20.81 -3.06 0.16
N ARG A 408 -19.93 -2.68 -0.77
CA ARG A 408 -20.24 -2.58 -2.19
C ARG A 408 -19.01 -2.88 -3.04
N ARG A 409 -19.17 -3.75 -4.05
CA ARG A 409 -18.26 -3.84 -5.21
C ARG A 409 -18.89 -3.07 -6.37
N VAL A 410 -18.16 -2.12 -6.95
CA VAL A 410 -18.59 -1.37 -8.13
C VAL A 410 -18.19 -2.17 -9.38
N PRO A 411 -19.10 -2.51 -10.30
CA PRO A 411 -18.72 -3.18 -11.54
C PRO A 411 -17.59 -2.43 -12.26
N LEU A 412 -16.60 -3.16 -12.75
CA LEU A 412 -15.56 -2.60 -13.60
C LEU A 412 -16.13 -2.52 -15.02
N GLU A 413 -16.03 -1.35 -15.65
CA GLU A 413 -16.46 -1.13 -17.04
C GLU A 413 -15.42 -1.61 -18.07
#